data_AF-A0A4Q4VBD1-F1
#
_entry.id   AF-A0A4Q4VBD1-F1
#
_cell.length_a   1.000
_cell.length_b   1.000
_cell.length_c   1.000
_cell.angle_alpha   90.00
_cell.angle_beta   90.00
_cell.angle_gamma   90.00
#
_symmetry.space_group_name_H-M   'P 1'
#
loop_
_entity.id
_entity.type
_entity.pdbx_description
1 polymer ?
#
loop_
_entity_poly.entity_id
_entity_poly.type
_entity_poly.pdbx_seq_one_letter_code
_entity_poly.pdbx_strand_id
1 'polypeptide(L)'
;MDVVAGSIVNFNPVMAISHPGPVNFYMTKAPTGTSLAEFDGLGPVWFKIYSDGPVYTSSGALTWPTEFAETIPIKFPEWLEDGDYMLRIEHIGLHLANALNGAQLYVACARICVSGGTGTMRPNLLSSRGSYSPEDPGLLINIHRPFPTSYAPPGGDALVC
;
A
#
# COMPACT_ATOMS: atom_id res chain seq x y z
N MET A 1 -3.50 0.63 -17.90
CA MET A 1 -4.07 -0.72 -17.82
C MET A 1 -5.51 -0.59 -17.40
N ASP A 2 -6.43 -1.35 -18.00
CA ASP A 2 -7.83 -1.28 -17.64
C ASP A 2 -8.12 -2.22 -16.46
N VAL A 3 -8.90 -1.74 -15.50
CA VAL A 3 -9.30 -2.46 -14.28
C VAL A 3 -10.80 -2.33 -14.11
N VAL A 4 -11.46 -3.45 -13.84
CA VAL A 4 -12.86 -3.44 -13.41
C VAL A 4 -12.89 -3.35 -11.89
N ALA A 5 -13.62 -2.39 -11.32
CA ALA A 5 -13.81 -2.31 -9.88
C ALA A 5 -14.37 -3.64 -9.33
N GLY A 6 -13.91 -4.09 -8.18
CA GLY A 6 -14.25 -5.41 -7.62
C GLY A 6 -13.46 -6.59 -8.19
N SER A 7 -12.74 -6.43 -9.30
CA SER A 7 -11.91 -7.49 -9.86
C SER A 7 -10.63 -7.70 -9.05
N ILE A 8 -10.02 -8.89 -9.21
CA ILE A 8 -8.69 -9.18 -8.68
C ILE A 8 -7.65 -8.88 -9.76
N VAL A 9 -6.64 -8.10 -9.39
CA VAL A 9 -5.47 -7.80 -10.21
C VAL A 9 -4.24 -8.42 -9.55
N ASN A 10 -3.44 -9.12 -10.34
CA ASN A 10 -2.19 -9.71 -9.87
C ASN A 10 -1.04 -8.70 -10.03
N PHE A 11 -0.38 -8.37 -8.92
CA PHE A 11 0.91 -7.70 -8.95
C PHE A 11 2.03 -8.74 -8.93
N ASN A 12 2.94 -8.66 -9.90
CA ASN A 12 4.10 -9.55 -10.01
C ASN A 12 5.37 -8.71 -9.81
N PRO A 13 6.04 -8.78 -8.65
CA PRO A 13 7.34 -8.15 -8.50
C PRO A 13 8.37 -8.82 -9.41
N VAL A 14 9.39 -8.08 -9.85
CA VAL A 14 10.44 -8.60 -10.75
C VAL A 14 11.21 -9.76 -10.12
N MET A 15 11.32 -9.76 -8.79
CA MET A 15 11.81 -10.86 -7.98
C MET A 15 10.84 -11.06 -6.82
N ALA A 16 10.77 -12.27 -6.28
CA ALA A 16 9.98 -12.54 -5.08
C ALA A 16 10.31 -11.56 -3.96
N ILE A 17 9.29 -11.14 -3.20
CA ILE A 17 9.51 -10.33 -1.99
C ILE A 17 10.37 -11.13 -1.02
N SER A 18 11.53 -10.61 -0.60
CA SER A 18 12.47 -11.39 0.23
C SER A 18 12.75 -10.78 1.61
N HIS A 19 12.27 -9.57 1.88
CA HIS A 19 12.43 -8.93 3.18
C HIS A 19 11.12 -8.95 3.95
N PRO A 20 11.15 -9.15 5.27
CA PRO A 20 9.96 -9.13 6.09
C PRO A 20 9.42 -7.71 6.21
N GLY A 21 8.13 -7.53 5.95
CA GLY A 21 7.41 -6.28 6.12
C GLY A 21 6.17 -6.19 5.23
N PRO A 22 5.40 -5.10 5.34
CA PRO A 22 4.12 -5.03 4.66
C PRO A 22 4.25 -4.67 3.18
N VAL A 23 3.21 -5.03 2.44
CA VAL A 23 2.87 -4.51 1.12
C VAL A 23 1.64 -3.62 1.21
N ASN A 24 1.75 -2.41 0.68
CA ASN A 24 0.69 -1.41 0.61
C ASN A 24 0.33 -1.08 -0.85
N PHE A 25 -0.94 -0.86 -1.13
CA PHE A 25 -1.42 -0.29 -2.39
C PHE A 25 -2.21 0.97 -2.10
N TYR A 26 -1.84 2.05 -2.80
CA TYR A 26 -2.50 3.34 -2.75
C TYR A 26 -2.98 3.74 -4.12
N MET A 27 -4.09 4.45 -4.17
CA MET A 27 -4.64 5.01 -5.40
C MET A 27 -4.88 6.51 -5.26
N THR A 28 -4.81 7.21 -6.37
CA THR A 28 -5.29 8.60 -6.49
C THR A 28 -5.94 8.79 -7.85
N LYS A 29 -7.10 9.45 -7.87
CA LYS A 29 -7.87 9.73 -9.08
C LYS A 29 -7.35 11.00 -9.74
N ALA A 30 -7.13 10.97 -11.04
CA ALA A 30 -6.88 12.20 -11.79
C ALA A 30 -8.12 13.10 -11.76
N PRO A 31 -7.97 14.42 -11.54
CA PRO A 31 -9.08 15.34 -11.63
C PRO A 31 -9.75 15.28 -13.02
N THR A 32 -11.06 15.52 -13.07
CA THR A 32 -11.81 15.54 -14.33
C THR A 32 -11.18 16.51 -15.33
N GLY A 33 -10.89 16.04 -16.53
CA GLY A 33 -10.27 16.84 -17.58
C GLY A 33 -8.75 16.99 -17.47
N THR A 34 -8.10 16.37 -16.47
CA THR A 34 -6.64 16.30 -16.36
C THR A 34 -6.14 14.94 -16.82
N SER A 35 -5.16 14.93 -17.72
CA SER A 35 -4.54 13.68 -18.14
C SER A 35 -3.60 13.11 -17.07
N LEU A 36 -3.41 11.79 -17.02
CA LEU A 36 -2.37 11.16 -16.17
C LEU A 36 -0.93 11.53 -16.54
N ALA A 37 -0.74 12.24 -17.66
CA ALA A 37 0.56 12.81 -18.03
C ALA A 37 0.84 14.12 -17.28
N GLU A 38 -0.20 14.87 -16.94
CA GLU A 38 -0.13 16.18 -16.27
C GLU A 38 -0.39 16.09 -14.78
N PHE A 39 -1.08 15.04 -14.32
CA PHE A 39 -1.34 14.82 -12.91
C PHE A 39 -0.10 14.29 -12.18
N ASP A 40 0.41 15.07 -11.21
CA ASP A 40 1.62 14.76 -10.45
C ASP A 40 1.36 14.01 -9.12
N GLY A 41 0.10 13.87 -8.72
CA GLY A 41 -0.29 13.20 -7.49
C GLY A 41 0.24 13.88 -6.21
N LEU A 42 0.50 15.20 -6.24
CA LEU A 42 0.92 15.94 -5.05
C LEU A 42 -0.27 16.38 -4.18
N GLY A 43 0.00 16.60 -2.89
CA GLY A 43 -1.01 16.97 -1.90
C GLY A 43 -1.86 15.79 -1.41
N PRO A 44 -2.89 16.05 -0.58
CA PRO A 44 -3.73 15.02 0.03
C PRO A 44 -4.72 14.47 -1.01
N VAL A 45 -4.24 13.59 -1.89
CA VAL A 45 -5.03 13.01 -2.99
C VAL A 45 -4.98 11.48 -3.02
N TRP A 46 -4.19 10.86 -2.16
CA TRP A 46 -4.00 9.42 -2.12
C TRP A 46 -4.91 8.76 -1.10
N PHE A 47 -5.28 7.52 -1.34
CA PHE A 47 -5.95 6.70 -0.35
C PHE A 47 -5.44 5.28 -0.45
N LYS A 48 -5.39 4.59 0.69
CA LYS A 48 -4.91 3.21 0.78
C LYS A 48 -6.07 2.26 0.46
N ILE A 49 -5.87 1.34 -0.48
CA ILE A 49 -6.86 0.30 -0.83
C ILE A 49 -6.47 -1.08 -0.29
N TYR A 50 -5.20 -1.27 0.05
CA TYR A 50 -4.69 -2.51 0.62
C TYR A 50 -3.46 -2.22 1.49
N SER A 51 -3.37 -2.93 2.59
CA SER A 51 -2.16 -3.14 3.37
C SER A 51 -2.29 -4.52 3.97
N ASP A 52 -1.30 -5.37 3.74
CA ASP A 52 -1.16 -6.51 4.63
C ASP A 52 -0.57 -6.05 5.97
N GLY A 53 -0.68 -6.93 6.95
CA GLY A 53 -0.06 -6.80 8.26
C GLY A 53 0.56 -8.14 8.65
N PRO A 54 1.40 -8.15 9.69
CA PRO A 54 2.03 -9.39 10.13
C PRO A 54 0.99 -10.31 10.77
N VAL A 55 1.16 -11.61 10.57
CA VAL A 55 0.54 -12.67 11.37
C VAL A 55 1.50 -13.00 12.51
N TYR A 56 0.98 -13.03 13.74
CA TYR A 56 1.76 -13.40 14.92
C TYR A 56 1.68 -14.92 15.12
N THR A 57 2.84 -15.58 15.07
CA THR A 57 2.95 -17.01 15.40
C THR A 57 2.67 -17.25 16.89
N SER A 58 2.47 -18.50 17.28
CA SER A 58 2.33 -18.89 18.69
C SER A 58 3.55 -18.53 19.54
N SER A 59 4.72 -18.34 18.92
CA SER A 59 5.96 -17.90 19.57
C SER A 59 6.10 -16.38 19.69
N GLY A 60 5.13 -15.62 19.17
CA GLY A 60 5.13 -14.16 19.07
C GLY A 60 5.88 -13.61 17.84
N ALA A 61 6.62 -14.44 17.10
CA ALA A 61 7.32 -14.00 15.89
C ALA A 61 6.33 -13.51 14.82
N LEU A 62 6.73 -12.52 14.03
CA LEU A 62 5.96 -11.94 12.95
C LEU A 62 6.28 -12.67 11.64
N THR A 63 5.24 -13.04 10.89
CA THR A 63 5.35 -13.53 9.52
C THR A 63 4.48 -12.67 8.61
N TRP A 64 4.96 -12.33 7.42
CA TRP A 64 4.25 -11.45 6.51
C TRP A 64 3.57 -12.26 5.40
N PRO A 65 2.27 -12.04 5.12
CA PRO A 65 1.53 -12.84 4.13
C PRO A 65 2.14 -12.82 2.72
N THR A 66 2.84 -11.74 2.38
CA THR A 66 3.46 -11.52 1.07
C THR A 66 4.95 -11.85 1.05
N GLU A 67 5.54 -12.32 2.15
CA GLU A 67 6.94 -12.76 2.17
C GLU A 67 7.12 -13.97 1.24
N PHE A 68 8.13 -13.89 0.37
CA PHE A 68 8.42 -14.84 -0.71
C PHE A 68 7.35 -14.92 -1.81
N ALA A 69 6.37 -14.00 -1.84
CA ALA A 69 5.38 -13.97 -2.90
C ALA A 69 5.99 -13.54 -4.25
N GLU A 70 5.76 -14.32 -5.29
CA GLU A 70 6.03 -13.99 -6.69
C GLU A 70 4.82 -13.36 -7.39
N THR A 71 3.64 -13.49 -6.79
CA THR A 71 2.38 -12.90 -7.24
C THR A 71 1.53 -12.50 -6.04
N ILE A 72 1.00 -11.28 -6.07
CA ILE A 72 0.13 -10.74 -5.01
C ILE A 72 -1.23 -10.40 -5.63
N PRO A 73 -2.28 -11.19 -5.37
CA PRO A 73 -3.62 -10.90 -5.85
C PRO A 73 -4.27 -9.82 -4.99
N ILE A 74 -4.66 -8.70 -5.61
CA ILE A 74 -5.32 -7.58 -4.94
C ILE A 74 -6.74 -7.41 -5.49
N LYS A 75 -7.75 -7.49 -4.62
CA LYS A 75 -9.12 -7.11 -4.97
C LYS A 75 -9.23 -5.59 -5.00
N PHE A 76 -9.51 -5.03 -6.17
CA PHE A 76 -9.79 -3.60 -6.31
C PHE A 76 -11.16 -3.29 -5.71
N PRO A 77 -11.31 -2.18 -4.96
CA PRO A 77 -12.58 -1.90 -4.33
C PRO A 77 -13.71 -1.61 -5.32
N GLU A 78 -14.91 -2.14 -5.04
CA GLU A 78 -16.13 -1.93 -5.87
C GLU A 78 -16.62 -0.48 -5.80
N TRP A 79 -16.28 0.24 -4.72
CA TRP A 79 -16.69 1.61 -4.46
C TRP A 79 -15.88 2.68 -5.18
N LEU A 80 -14.85 2.28 -5.94
CA LEU A 80 -14.07 3.19 -6.76
C LEU A 80 -14.99 3.95 -7.73
N GLU A 81 -14.62 5.17 -8.06
CA GLU A 81 -15.28 5.93 -9.12
C GLU A 81 -14.62 5.61 -10.46
N ASP A 82 -15.39 5.50 -11.53
CA ASP A 82 -14.84 5.24 -12.86
C ASP A 82 -13.91 6.36 -13.33
N GLY A 83 -12.80 6.01 -13.98
CA GLY A 83 -11.88 6.94 -14.63
C GLY A 83 -10.41 6.63 -14.36
N ASP A 84 -9.55 7.62 -14.60
CA ASP A 84 -8.11 7.46 -14.56
C ASP A 84 -7.50 7.61 -13.16
N TYR A 85 -6.58 6.71 -12.82
CA TYR A 85 -5.88 6.67 -11.53
C TYR A 85 -4.38 6.46 -11.70
N MET A 86 -3.61 7.02 -10.76
CA MET A 86 -2.29 6.51 -10.42
C MET A 86 -2.42 5.47 -9.31
N LEU A 87 -1.75 4.34 -9.49
CA LEU A 87 -1.60 3.29 -8.49
C LEU A 87 -0.16 3.33 -7.98
N ARG A 88 0.04 3.41 -6.66
CA ARG A 88 1.34 3.29 -6.00
C ARG A 88 1.35 1.99 -5.19
N ILE A 89 2.36 1.18 -5.45
CA ILE A 89 2.59 -0.11 -4.80
C ILE A 89 3.88 0.04 -4.01
N GLU A 90 3.86 -0.39 -2.75
CA GLU A 90 5.00 -0.26 -1.85
C GLU A 90 5.17 -1.54 -1.06
N HIS A 91 6.39 -2.08 -1.06
CA HIS A 91 6.82 -3.05 -0.06
C HIS A 91 7.80 -2.36 0.90
N ILE A 92 7.64 -2.55 2.22
CA ILE A 92 8.49 -1.93 3.24
C ILE A 92 9.29 -3.02 3.95
N GLY A 93 10.57 -3.19 3.64
CA GLY A 93 11.45 -4.10 4.38
C GLY A 93 11.80 -3.56 5.77
N LEU A 94 11.49 -4.32 6.82
CA LEU A 94 11.63 -3.89 8.22
C LEU A 94 12.78 -4.58 8.99
N HIS A 95 13.57 -5.43 8.33
CA HIS A 95 14.63 -6.23 8.97
C HIS A 95 15.72 -5.40 9.66
N LEU A 96 15.90 -4.12 9.29
CA LEU A 96 16.82 -3.16 9.91
C LEU A 96 16.09 -1.93 10.50
N ALA A 97 14.77 -1.96 10.60
CA ALA A 97 13.94 -0.83 11.03
C ALA A 97 14.04 -0.51 12.53
N ASN A 98 14.89 -1.21 13.29
CA ASN A 98 15.17 -0.89 14.70
C ASN A 98 16.03 0.38 14.85
N ALA A 99 16.56 0.91 13.74
CA ALA A 99 17.26 2.18 13.69
C ALA A 99 16.45 3.19 12.85
N LEU A 100 16.56 4.48 13.20
CA LEU A 100 15.96 5.56 12.42
C LEU A 100 16.43 5.48 10.97
N ASN A 101 15.51 5.56 10.01
CA ASN A 101 15.75 5.37 8.57
C ASN A 101 16.25 3.97 8.17
N GLY A 102 16.09 2.96 9.03
CA GLY A 102 16.46 1.58 8.72
C GLY A 102 15.43 0.81 7.87
N ALA A 103 14.19 1.30 7.79
CA ALA A 103 13.15 0.73 6.92
C ALA A 103 13.47 0.99 5.43
N GLN A 104 13.23 -0.02 4.59
CA GLN A 104 13.55 0.02 3.16
C GLN A 104 12.27 0.03 2.31
N LEU A 105 11.98 1.14 1.63
CA LEU A 105 10.77 1.29 0.83
C LEU A 105 11.05 0.97 -0.64
N TYR A 106 10.44 -0.11 -1.13
CA TYR A 106 10.46 -0.51 -2.54
C TYR A 106 9.16 -0.07 -3.20
N VAL A 107 9.24 0.91 -4.10
CA VAL A 107 8.05 1.58 -4.64
C VAL A 107 7.97 1.41 -6.15
N ALA A 108 6.76 1.12 -6.64
CA ALA A 108 6.43 1.16 -8.06
C ALA A 108 5.12 1.93 -8.28
N CYS A 109 4.98 2.56 -9.44
CA CYS A 109 3.75 3.25 -9.82
C CYS A 109 3.23 2.75 -11.17
N ALA A 110 1.90 2.67 -11.30
CA ALA A 110 1.21 2.31 -12.54
C ALA A 110 0.09 3.31 -12.85
N ARG A 111 -0.25 3.42 -14.14
CA ARG A 111 -1.41 4.17 -14.63
C ARG A 111 -2.53 3.20 -14.96
N ILE A 112 -3.69 3.40 -14.35
CA ILE A 112 -4.84 2.50 -14.53
C ILE A 112 -6.10 3.29 -14.86
N CYS A 113 -6.97 2.71 -15.68
CA CYS A 113 -8.31 3.21 -15.97
C CYS A 113 -9.30 2.25 -15.30
N VAL A 114 -10.09 2.77 -14.36
CA VAL A 114 -11.08 2.01 -13.58
C VAL A 114 -12.45 2.15 -14.24
N SER A 115 -13.19 1.04 -14.30
CA SER A 115 -14.57 1.00 -14.78
C SER A 115 -15.45 0.10 -13.92
N GLY A 116 -16.77 0.31 -13.98
CA GLY A 116 -17.75 -0.54 -13.30
C GLY A 116 -17.81 -0.34 -11.78
N GLY A 117 -17.25 0.75 -11.27
CA GLY A 117 -17.30 1.11 -9.86
C GLY A 117 -18.55 1.92 -9.50
N THR A 118 -18.94 1.91 -8.22
CA THR A 118 -20.14 2.60 -7.75
C THR A 118 -19.90 4.08 -7.43
N GLY A 119 -18.64 4.50 -7.25
CA GLY A 119 -18.28 5.87 -6.86
C GLY A 119 -18.86 6.32 -5.52
N THR A 120 -19.21 5.40 -4.61
CA THR A 120 -19.99 5.70 -3.40
C THR A 120 -19.15 6.18 -2.21
N MET A 121 -17.84 5.90 -2.17
CA MET A 121 -17.01 6.28 -1.02
C MET A 121 -16.27 7.61 -1.25
N ARG A 122 -16.07 8.36 -0.16
CA ARG A 122 -15.28 9.60 -0.12
C ARG A 122 -14.16 9.43 0.90
N PRO A 123 -12.95 9.01 0.46
CA PRO A 123 -11.81 8.80 1.35
C PRO A 123 -11.42 10.07 2.12
N ASN A 124 -10.92 9.90 3.34
CA ASN A 124 -9.96 10.85 3.88
C ASN A 124 -8.63 10.66 3.12
N LEU A 125 -8.16 11.72 2.48
CA LEU A 125 -7.03 11.63 1.56
C LEU A 125 -5.69 11.90 2.27
N LEU A 126 -4.72 11.06 1.95
CA LEU A 126 -3.34 11.09 2.39
C LEU A 126 -2.50 11.89 1.39
N SER A 127 -1.49 12.60 1.89
CA SER A 127 -0.50 13.23 1.02
C SER A 127 0.53 12.21 0.54
N SER A 128 0.96 12.25 -0.72
CA SER A 128 2.11 11.43 -1.17
C SER A 128 3.41 11.80 -0.47
N ARG A 129 3.53 13.05 -0.01
CA ARG A 129 4.68 13.57 0.74
C ARG A 129 4.23 13.98 2.13
N GLY A 130 4.86 13.45 3.17
CA GLY A 130 4.52 13.74 4.57
C GLY A 130 3.41 12.87 5.15
N SER A 131 2.92 11.85 4.42
CA SER A 131 2.10 10.78 5.01
C SER A 131 2.89 9.91 5.95
N TYR A 132 4.21 9.82 5.76
CA TYR A 132 5.12 9.06 6.61
C TYR A 132 6.07 9.99 7.37
N SER A 133 6.32 9.66 8.63
CA SER A 133 7.45 10.14 9.40
C SER A 133 8.48 9.02 9.57
N PRO A 134 9.80 9.28 9.53
CA PRO A 134 10.81 8.29 9.92
C PRO A 134 10.60 7.71 11.34
N GLU A 135 9.85 8.40 12.19
CA GLU A 135 9.51 8.01 13.55
C GLU A 135 8.17 7.26 13.66
N ASP A 136 7.47 7.04 12.55
CA ASP A 136 6.22 6.28 12.56
C ASP A 136 6.46 4.89 13.18
N PRO A 137 5.56 4.40 14.04
CA PRO A 137 5.76 3.13 14.74
C PRO A 137 5.80 1.91 13.80
N GLY A 138 5.35 2.07 12.55
CA GLY A 138 5.49 1.06 11.50
C GLY A 138 6.78 1.11 10.70
N LEU A 139 7.59 2.17 10.89
CA LEU A 139 8.86 2.44 10.18
C LEU A 139 10.08 2.46 11.11
N LEU A 140 9.89 2.80 12.39
CA LEU A 140 10.88 2.66 13.46
C LEU A 140 10.39 1.57 14.43
N ILE A 141 10.75 0.33 14.15
CA ILE A 141 10.28 -0.85 14.87
C ILE A 141 11.34 -1.95 14.90
N ASN A 142 11.50 -2.59 16.06
CA ASN A 142 12.24 -3.84 16.16
C ASN A 142 11.27 -5.01 15.94
N ILE A 143 11.34 -5.67 14.78
CA ILE A 143 10.53 -6.87 14.48
C ILE A 143 11.17 -8.18 14.98
N HIS A 144 12.37 -8.09 15.58
CA HIS A 144 13.08 -9.22 16.18
C HIS A 144 12.72 -9.36 17.66
N ARG A 145 13.46 -10.18 18.42
CA ARG A 145 13.24 -10.30 19.86
C ARG A 145 13.67 -9.01 20.61
N PRO A 146 12.91 -8.57 21.63
CA PRO A 146 11.58 -9.04 22.01
C PRO A 146 10.53 -8.67 20.95
N PHE A 147 9.74 -9.66 20.50
CA PHE A 147 8.80 -9.44 19.40
C PHE A 147 7.71 -8.43 19.78
N PRO A 148 7.36 -7.51 18.87
CA PRO A 148 6.25 -6.60 19.11
C PRO A 148 4.94 -7.39 19.15
N THR A 149 3.95 -6.89 19.88
CA THR A 149 2.61 -7.50 19.99
C THR A 149 1.58 -6.85 19.07
N SER A 150 1.96 -5.74 18.43
CA SER A 150 1.14 -5.02 17.47
C SER A 150 2.01 -4.36 16.40
N TYR A 151 1.40 -4.10 15.24
CA TYR A 151 2.02 -3.42 14.12
C TYR A 151 1.00 -2.43 13.56
N ALA A 152 1.43 -1.18 13.39
CA ALA A 152 0.63 -0.14 12.77
C ALA A 152 1.28 0.23 11.44
N PRO A 153 0.67 -0.07 10.28
CA PRO A 153 1.25 0.28 9.00
C PRO A 153 1.31 1.81 8.85
N PRO A 154 2.38 2.36 8.26
CA PRO A 154 2.48 3.79 8.05
C PRO A 154 1.39 4.27 7.07
N GLY A 155 0.95 5.52 7.23
CA GLY A 155 -0.15 6.09 6.47
C GLY A 155 -1.55 5.53 6.79
N GLY A 156 -1.72 4.86 7.94
CA GLY A 156 -3.03 4.39 8.44
C GLY A 156 -3.55 3.13 7.77
N ASP A 157 -4.78 2.74 8.11
CA ASP A 157 -5.41 1.52 7.62
C ASP A 157 -5.91 1.65 6.17
N ALA A 158 -6.05 0.51 5.50
CA ALA A 158 -6.70 0.46 4.19
C ALA A 158 -8.18 0.80 4.32
N LEU A 159 -8.70 1.52 3.34
CA LEU A 159 -10.12 1.82 3.29
C LEU A 159 -10.90 0.58 2.86
N VAL A 160 -11.74 0.11 3.76
CA VAL A 160 -12.69 -0.98 3.55
C VAL A 160 -14.10 -0.40 3.53
N CYS A 161 -14.96 -0.94 2.66
CA CYS A 161 -16.41 -0.70 2.72
C CYS A 161 -17.04 -1.54 3.82
#